data_AF-A0A363REK8-F1
#
_entry.id   AF-A0A363REK8-F1
#
_cell.length_a   1.000
_cell.length_b   1.000
_cell.length_c   1.000
_cell.angle_alpha   90.00
_cell.angle_beta   90.00
_cell.angle_gamma   90.00
#
_symmetry.space_group_name_H-M   'P 1'
#
loop_
_entity.id
_entity.type
_entity.pdbx_description
1 polymer ?
#
loop_
_entity_poly.entity_id
_entity_poly.type
_entity_poly.pdbx_seq_one_letter_code
_entity_poly.pdbx_strand_id
1 'polypeptide(L)'
;MSLRMTRQHRGLRSYIWTWQHSAQLLVLLLAFWLVLWWAAPLLMHRWADVLGWAWPHLGLGSSEGVEVQTTSLLGVPIEVVRTHFYVPPPSLWQWWGGALLSLGLMALSFVLSRERLPLIYGLRIVALLGIVGLLSYEFLPTLAVSDVNRLLADNILDMGLAMLWLLPAVHALVLYIFPIPVLHKVAATMTGMLMLVVSIPLQAASLAWLAQQFSLLVTLPLYMLFSFLPQIAAQLGIYGLFMSFAPAPERGGA
;
A
#
# COMPACT_ATOMS: atom_id res chain seq x y z
N MET A 1 28.98 25.93 -34.61
CA MET A 1 28.51 25.76 -33.22
C MET A 1 27.26 24.87 -33.27
N SER A 2 27.43 23.56 -33.10
CA SER A 2 26.34 22.58 -33.23
C SER A 2 25.49 22.62 -31.96
N LEU A 3 24.25 23.08 -32.06
CA LEU A 3 23.24 22.92 -31.01
C LEU A 3 23.01 21.41 -30.81
N ARG A 4 23.59 20.85 -29.73
CA ARG A 4 23.20 19.52 -29.24
C ARG A 4 21.71 19.60 -28.91
N MET A 5 20.87 19.06 -29.78
CA MET A 5 19.48 18.80 -29.43
C MET A 5 19.50 17.85 -28.23
N THR A 6 19.15 18.38 -27.06
CA THR A 6 18.88 17.58 -25.88
C THR A 6 17.78 16.58 -26.25
N ARG A 7 18.06 15.30 -26.03
CA ARG A 7 17.12 14.21 -26.29
C ARG A 7 15.83 14.52 -25.54
N GLN A 8 14.79 14.98 -26.25
CA GLN A 8 13.52 15.37 -25.65
C GLN A 8 13.00 14.20 -24.79
N HIS A 9 12.70 14.49 -23.53
CA HIS A 9 12.11 13.53 -22.61
C HIS A 9 10.75 13.09 -23.19
N ARG A 10 10.45 11.79 -23.18
CA ARG A 10 9.22 11.21 -23.80
C ARG A 10 7.90 11.84 -23.29
N GLY A 11 7.94 12.56 -22.16
CA GLY A 11 6.80 13.28 -21.57
C GLY A 11 6.61 14.74 -22.03
N LEU A 12 7.44 15.26 -22.94
CA LEU A 12 7.41 16.67 -23.38
C LEU A 12 6.98 16.84 -24.85
N ARG A 13 6.05 16.02 -25.35
CA ARG A 13 5.40 16.24 -26.65
C ARG A 13 3.94 16.63 -26.48
N SER A 14 3.49 17.59 -27.29
CA SER A 14 2.08 17.93 -27.45
C SER A 14 1.38 16.83 -28.26
N TYR A 15 0.62 15.99 -27.58
CA TYR A 15 -0.28 15.05 -28.25
C TYR A 15 -1.53 15.80 -28.72
N ILE A 16 -1.99 15.50 -29.93
CA ILE A 16 -3.26 16.03 -30.44
C ILE A 16 -4.38 15.30 -29.70
N TRP A 17 -4.87 15.94 -28.65
CA TRP A 17 -5.97 15.42 -27.85
C TRP A 17 -7.28 15.58 -28.61
N THR A 18 -7.87 14.46 -29.02
CA THR A 18 -9.19 14.45 -29.69
C THR A 18 -10.29 14.06 -28.72
N TRP A 19 -11.53 14.43 -29.01
CA TRP A 19 -12.71 14.01 -28.22
C TRP A 19 -12.81 12.49 -28.03
N GLN A 20 -12.36 11.70 -29.02
CA GLN A 20 -12.32 10.24 -28.94
C GLN A 20 -11.44 9.74 -27.78
N HIS A 21 -10.33 10.43 -27.49
CA HIS A 21 -9.47 10.09 -26.36
C HIS A 21 -10.14 10.35 -25.01
N SER A 22 -10.84 11.49 -24.88
CA SER A 22 -11.68 11.79 -23.71
C SER A 22 -12.76 10.74 -23.50
N ALA A 23 -13.51 10.41 -24.56
CA ALA A 23 -14.55 9.40 -24.51
C ALA A 23 -14.00 8.03 -24.11
N GLN A 24 -12.87 7.61 -24.69
CA GLN A 24 -12.21 6.35 -24.35
C GLN A 24 -11.78 6.33 -22.87
N LEU A 25 -11.18 7.40 -22.36
CA LEU A 25 -10.76 7.50 -20.96
C LEU A 25 -11.96 7.35 -20.02
N LEU A 26 -13.04 8.10 -20.29
CA LEU A 26 -14.25 8.06 -19.48
C LEU A 26 -14.92 6.69 -19.52
N VAL A 27 -15.05 6.08 -20.71
CA VAL A 27 -15.64 4.74 -20.87
C VAL A 27 -14.83 3.71 -20.09
N LEU A 28 -13.49 3.73 -20.19
CA LEU A 28 -12.64 2.80 -19.44
C LEU A 28 -12.78 3.01 -17.93
N LEU A 29 -12.74 4.26 -17.46
CA LEU A 29 -12.90 4.57 -16.04
C LEU A 29 -14.25 4.06 -15.50
N LEU A 30 -15.35 4.38 -16.19
CA LEU A 30 -16.69 3.96 -15.80
C LEU A 30 -16.85 2.43 -15.86
N ALA A 31 -16.26 1.77 -16.86
CA ALA A 31 -16.29 0.31 -16.95
C ALA A 31 -15.60 -0.35 -15.75
N PHE A 32 -14.43 0.14 -15.33
CA PHE A 32 -13.73 -0.39 -14.15
C PHE A 32 -14.50 -0.14 -12.85
N TRP A 33 -15.09 1.04 -12.69
CA TRP A 33 -15.93 1.33 -11.53
C TRP A 33 -17.21 0.49 -11.49
N LEU A 34 -17.83 0.24 -12.65
CA LEU A 34 -18.98 -0.66 -12.73
C LEU A 34 -18.58 -2.08 -12.32
N VAL A 35 -17.46 -2.60 -12.83
CA VAL A 35 -16.93 -3.91 -12.42
C VAL A 35 -16.65 -3.96 -10.92
N LEU A 36 -16.02 -2.92 -10.36
CA LEU A 36 -15.76 -2.81 -8.93
C LEU A 36 -17.03 -2.76 -8.10
N TRP A 37 -18.06 -2.05 -8.55
CA TRP A 37 -19.34 -1.97 -7.86
C TRP A 37 -19.96 -3.35 -7.66
N TRP A 38 -19.92 -4.19 -8.70
CA TRP A 38 -20.42 -5.56 -8.63
C TRP A 38 -19.47 -6.51 -7.90
N ALA A 39 -18.16 -6.32 -8.03
CA ALA A 39 -17.16 -7.21 -7.45
C ALA A 39 -16.87 -6.93 -5.97
N ALA A 40 -17.04 -5.70 -5.49
CA ALA A 40 -16.62 -5.29 -4.15
C ALA A 40 -17.24 -6.12 -3.02
N PRO A 41 -18.57 -6.38 -2.98
CA PRO A 41 -19.17 -7.23 -1.94
C PRO A 41 -18.56 -8.64 -1.94
N LEU A 42 -18.40 -9.23 -3.13
CA LEU A 42 -17.77 -10.54 -3.29
C LEU A 42 -16.31 -10.52 -2.80
N LEU A 43 -15.55 -9.46 -3.11
CA LEU A 43 -14.17 -9.32 -2.67
C LEU A 43 -14.06 -9.23 -1.15
N MET A 44 -14.95 -8.49 -0.47
CA MET A 44 -14.94 -8.41 1.00
C MET A 44 -15.18 -9.77 1.65
N HIS A 45 -16.16 -10.52 1.14
CA HIS A 45 -16.42 -11.88 1.60
C HIS A 45 -15.23 -12.81 1.33
N ARG A 46 -14.59 -12.71 0.16
CA ARG A 46 -13.40 -13.52 -0.16
C ARG A 46 -12.19 -13.15 0.71
N TRP A 47 -12.00 -11.88 1.03
CA TRP A 47 -10.98 -11.48 1.98
C TRP A 47 -11.27 -12.03 3.37
N ALA A 48 -12.53 -11.97 3.82
CA ALA A 48 -12.94 -12.56 5.08
C ALA A 48 -12.74 -14.09 5.10
N ASP A 49 -13.06 -14.80 4.02
CA ASP A 49 -12.80 -16.25 3.89
C ASP A 49 -11.31 -16.57 4.03
N VAL A 50 -10.45 -15.84 3.28
CA VAL A 50 -8.99 -16.06 3.28
C VAL A 50 -8.39 -15.73 4.64
N LEU A 51 -8.78 -14.60 5.23
CA LEU A 51 -8.31 -14.18 6.55
C LEU A 51 -8.84 -15.08 7.65
N GLY A 52 -10.12 -15.47 7.60
CA GLY A 52 -10.75 -16.39 8.54
C GLY A 52 -10.12 -17.78 8.50
N TRP A 53 -9.66 -18.23 7.33
CA TRP A 53 -8.83 -19.42 7.22
C TRP A 53 -7.42 -19.19 7.80
N ALA A 54 -6.76 -18.08 7.50
CA ALA A 54 -5.39 -17.82 7.93
C ALA A 54 -5.26 -17.54 9.44
N TRP A 55 -6.22 -16.84 10.05
CA TRP A 55 -6.21 -16.39 11.44
C TRP A 55 -5.85 -17.49 12.45
N PRO A 56 -6.59 -18.63 12.49
CA PRO A 56 -6.29 -19.70 13.43
C PRO A 56 -4.95 -20.37 13.14
N HIS A 57 -4.55 -20.50 11.87
CA HIS A 57 -3.27 -21.11 11.50
C HIS A 57 -2.06 -20.23 11.86
N LEU A 58 -2.25 -18.91 11.92
CA LEU A 58 -1.25 -17.95 12.37
C LEU A 58 -1.22 -17.78 13.89
N GLY A 59 -2.17 -18.38 14.62
CA GLY A 59 -2.31 -18.23 16.06
C GLY A 59 -2.96 -16.92 16.50
N LEU A 60 -3.57 -16.16 15.58
CA LEU A 60 -4.14 -14.83 15.83
C LEU A 60 -5.50 -14.84 16.56
N GLY A 61 -6.14 -16.01 16.66
CA GLY A 61 -7.44 -16.20 17.28
C GLY A 61 -8.28 -17.23 16.54
N SER A 62 -9.57 -17.32 16.88
CA SER A 62 -10.53 -18.10 16.08
C SER A 62 -10.85 -17.40 14.77
N SER A 63 -11.41 -18.14 13.81
CA SER A 63 -11.94 -17.58 12.56
C SER A 63 -13.08 -16.58 12.80
N GLU A 64 -13.78 -16.66 13.94
CA GLU A 64 -14.82 -15.70 14.36
C GLU A 64 -14.25 -14.31 14.66
N GLY A 65 -12.94 -14.20 14.87
CA GLY A 65 -12.25 -12.91 14.98
C GLY A 65 -12.12 -12.16 13.64
N VAL A 66 -12.62 -12.71 12.53
CA VAL A 66 -12.67 -12.06 11.21
C VAL A 66 -14.11 -12.03 10.76
N GLU A 67 -14.66 -10.82 10.57
CA GLU A 67 -16.06 -10.65 10.22
C GLU A 67 -16.24 -9.59 9.14
N VAL A 68 -17.27 -9.78 8.31
CA VAL A 68 -17.74 -8.75 7.39
C VAL A 68 -18.77 -7.91 8.12
N GLN A 69 -18.49 -6.62 8.27
CA GLN A 69 -19.42 -5.65 8.81
C GLN A 69 -19.91 -4.72 7.71
N THR A 70 -21.13 -4.21 7.85
CA THR A 70 -21.63 -3.13 7.00
C THR A 70 -21.39 -1.79 7.71
N THR A 71 -20.66 -0.90 7.04
CA THR A 71 -20.51 0.49 7.44
C THR A 71 -21.16 1.41 6.40
N SER A 72 -21.24 2.71 6.69
CA SER A 72 -21.82 3.70 5.78
C SER A 72 -20.78 4.72 5.38
N LEU A 73 -20.53 4.84 4.07
CA LEU A 73 -19.71 5.91 3.49
C LEU A 73 -20.63 6.88 2.75
N LEU A 74 -20.74 8.12 3.25
CA LEU A 74 -21.62 9.16 2.68
C LEU A 74 -23.09 8.71 2.53
N GLY A 75 -23.57 7.84 3.44
CA GLY A 75 -24.93 7.28 3.41
C GLY A 75 -25.10 6.06 2.52
N VAL A 76 -24.05 5.62 1.83
CA VAL A 76 -24.05 4.38 1.04
C VAL A 76 -23.56 3.22 1.92
N PRO A 77 -24.35 2.14 2.08
CA PRO A 77 -23.89 0.96 2.81
C PRO A 77 -22.76 0.29 2.02
N ILE A 78 -21.64 0.08 2.69
CA ILE A 78 -20.48 -0.63 2.16
C ILE A 78 -20.07 -1.73 3.13
N GLU A 79 -19.73 -2.89 2.59
CA GLU A 79 -19.17 -3.99 3.36
C GLU A 79 -17.68 -3.75 3.57
N VAL A 80 -17.20 -4.05 4.77
CA VAL A 80 -15.79 -3.96 5.16
C VAL A 80 -15.44 -5.14 6.04
N VAL A 81 -14.19 -5.60 5.94
CA VAL A 81 -13.69 -6.67 6.80
C VAL A 81 -13.14 -6.06 8.09
N ARG A 82 -13.51 -6.63 9.22
CA ARG A 82 -13.04 -6.27 10.55
C ARG A 82 -12.38 -7.46 11.20
N THR A 83 -11.33 -7.17 11.95
CA THR A 83 -10.49 -8.19 12.57
C THR A 83 -10.29 -7.92 14.05
N HIS A 84 -10.20 -8.99 14.82
CA HIS A 84 -9.92 -8.95 16.23
C HIS A 84 -8.80 -9.95 16.54
N PHE A 85 -7.71 -9.45 17.10
CA PHE A 85 -6.61 -10.25 17.61
C PHE A 85 -6.01 -9.59 18.84
N TYR A 86 -5.18 -10.35 19.56
CA TYR A 86 -4.47 -9.88 20.72
C TYR A 86 -2.99 -9.71 20.41
N VAL A 87 -2.44 -8.54 20.74
CA VAL A 87 -1.00 -8.29 20.69
C VAL A 87 -0.48 -8.18 22.12
N PRO A 88 0.52 -8.99 22.50
CA PRO A 88 1.03 -9.00 23.86
C PRO A 88 1.75 -7.69 24.20
N PRO A 89 1.58 -7.16 25.43
CA PRO A 89 2.42 -6.08 25.92
C PRO A 89 3.88 -6.55 25.97
N PRO A 90 4.85 -5.65 25.74
CA PRO A 90 6.25 -6.01 25.79
C PRO A 90 6.64 -6.45 27.20
N SER A 91 7.35 -7.57 27.27
CA SER A 91 8.12 -7.93 28.46
C SER A 91 9.25 -6.92 28.71
N LEU A 92 9.75 -6.89 29.94
CA LEU A 92 10.88 -6.03 30.31
C LEU A 92 12.11 -6.23 29.39
N TRP A 93 12.37 -7.49 28.99
CA TRP A 93 13.47 -7.82 28.08
C TRP A 93 13.22 -7.34 26.65
N GLN A 94 11.99 -7.42 26.16
CA GLN A 94 11.63 -6.87 24.85
C GLN A 94 11.71 -5.35 24.83
N TRP A 95 11.36 -4.69 25.92
CA TRP A 95 11.51 -3.24 26.05
C TRP A 95 12.99 -2.83 25.98
N TRP A 96 13.85 -3.42 26.82
CA TRP A 96 15.29 -3.13 26.78
C TRP A 96 15.94 -3.54 25.46
N GLY A 97 15.56 -4.68 24.92
CA GLY A 97 16.01 -5.14 23.61
C GLY A 97 15.62 -4.17 22.49
N GLY A 98 14.37 -3.68 22.50
CA GLY A 98 13.88 -2.68 21.55
C GLY A 98 14.62 -1.35 21.70
N ALA A 99 14.90 -0.91 22.94
CA ALA A 99 15.67 0.30 23.21
C ALA A 99 17.11 0.19 22.68
N LEU A 100 17.81 -0.89 23.02
CA LEU A 100 19.15 -1.16 22.54
C LEU A 100 19.20 -1.29 21.01
N LEU A 101 18.24 -1.97 20.40
CA LEU A 101 18.14 -2.09 18.95
C LEU A 101 17.94 -0.72 18.30
N SER A 102 17.01 0.10 18.80
CA SER A 102 16.72 1.42 18.23
C SER A 102 17.92 2.36 18.35
N LEU A 103 18.57 2.39 19.53
CA LEU A 103 19.79 3.16 19.74
C LEU A 103 20.95 2.63 18.88
N GLY A 104 21.08 1.32 18.74
CA GLY A 104 22.08 0.67 17.90
C GLY A 104 21.92 1.01 16.42
N LEU A 105 20.69 0.98 15.90
CA LEU A 105 20.37 1.39 14.52
C LEU A 105 20.68 2.88 14.31
N MET A 106 20.35 3.73 15.28
CA MET A 106 20.68 5.16 15.25
C MET A 106 22.20 5.37 15.23
N ALA A 107 22.95 4.71 16.12
CA ALA A 107 24.40 4.78 16.18
C ALA A 107 25.06 4.27 14.88
N LEU A 108 24.61 3.12 14.37
CA LEU A 108 25.09 2.57 13.10
C LEU A 108 24.89 3.55 11.94
N SER A 109 23.80 4.32 11.94
CA SER A 109 23.53 5.33 10.92
C SER A 109 24.61 6.44 10.85
N PHE A 110 25.36 6.68 11.93
CA PHE A 110 26.45 7.67 11.96
C PHE A 110 27.81 7.10 11.52
N VAL A 111 27.97 5.77 11.56
CA VAL A 111 29.22 5.10 11.16
C VAL A 111 29.26 4.81 9.66
N LEU A 112 28.09 4.72 9.01
CA LEU A 112 28.00 4.47 7.57
C LEU A 112 28.53 5.64 6.73
N SER A 113 29.17 5.31 5.61
CA SER A 113 29.66 6.31 4.65
C SER A 113 28.50 7.08 4.00
N ARG A 114 28.75 8.36 3.68
CA ARG A 114 27.77 9.25 3.04
C ARG A 114 27.31 8.77 1.66
N GLU A 115 27.95 7.79 1.05
CA GLU A 115 27.50 7.20 -0.22
C GLU A 115 26.20 6.39 -0.05
N ARG A 116 25.86 5.99 1.18
CA ARG A 116 24.70 5.16 1.51
C ARG A 116 23.54 5.96 2.12
N LEU A 117 23.31 7.19 1.66
CA LEU A 117 22.26 8.07 2.21
C LEU A 117 20.90 7.40 2.36
N PRO A 118 20.35 6.65 1.37
CA PRO A 118 19.04 6.02 1.53
C PRO A 118 18.99 5.05 2.71
N LEU A 119 20.05 4.26 2.91
CA LEU A 119 20.15 3.33 4.02
C LEU A 119 20.30 4.07 5.35
N ILE A 120 21.11 5.12 5.41
CA ILE A 120 21.28 5.96 6.61
C ILE A 120 19.92 6.51 7.07
N TYR A 121 19.15 7.09 6.14
CA TYR A 121 17.82 7.63 6.46
C TYR A 121 16.83 6.52 6.82
N GLY A 122 16.87 5.38 6.13
CA GLY A 122 16.04 4.21 6.47
C GLY A 122 16.29 3.74 7.91
N LEU A 123 17.56 3.57 8.29
CA LEU A 123 17.95 3.18 9.65
C LEU A 123 17.48 4.21 10.68
N ARG A 124 17.63 5.50 10.40
CA ARG A 124 17.18 6.57 11.30
C ARG A 124 15.67 6.60 11.47
N ILE A 125 14.92 6.42 10.39
CA ILE A 125 13.45 6.36 10.45
C ILE A 125 13.02 5.16 11.30
N VAL A 126 13.55 3.96 11.04
CA VAL A 126 13.24 2.76 11.83
C VAL A 126 13.60 2.96 13.31
N ALA A 127 14.79 3.50 13.59
CA ALA A 127 15.24 3.79 14.95
C ALA A 127 14.32 4.80 15.66
N LEU A 128 13.95 5.89 14.99
CA LEU A 128 13.05 6.90 15.55
C LEU A 128 11.66 6.34 15.82
N LEU A 129 11.11 5.55 14.90
CA LEU A 129 9.81 4.89 15.10
C LEU A 129 9.86 3.90 16.26
N GLY A 130 10.97 3.17 16.43
CA GLY A 130 11.21 2.30 17.59
C GLY A 130 11.26 3.07 18.91
N ILE A 131 12.01 4.18 18.95
CA ILE A 131 12.08 5.07 20.13
C ILE A 131 10.69 5.64 20.45
N VAL A 132 9.97 6.15 19.46
CA VAL A 132 8.60 6.67 19.67
C VAL A 132 7.67 5.56 20.14
N GLY A 133 7.79 4.34 19.61
CA GLY A 133 7.02 3.18 20.09
C GLY A 133 7.27 2.86 21.56
N LEU A 134 8.54 2.84 21.99
CA LEU A 134 8.92 2.64 23.40
C LEU A 134 8.38 3.75 24.32
N LEU A 135 8.53 5.01 23.91
CA LEU A 135 8.04 6.15 24.68
C LEU A 135 6.50 6.18 24.73
N SER A 136 5.84 5.83 23.63
CA SER A 136 4.38 5.76 23.58
C SER A 136 3.85 4.66 24.48
N TYR A 137 4.53 3.51 24.55
CA TYR A 137 4.16 2.45 25.48
C TYR A 137 4.31 2.90 26.95
N GLU A 138 5.42 3.55 27.29
CA GLU A 138 5.72 3.96 28.68
C GLU A 138 4.82 5.11 29.15
N PHE A 139 4.64 6.14 28.31
CA PHE A 139 3.99 7.40 28.70
C PHE A 139 2.55 7.53 28.22
N LEU A 140 2.14 6.73 27.22
CA LEU A 140 0.81 6.78 26.60
C LEU A 140 0.15 5.37 26.50
N PRO A 141 0.13 4.58 27.59
CA PRO A 141 -0.26 3.16 27.53
C PRO A 141 -1.71 2.94 27.04
N THR A 142 -2.61 3.88 27.32
CA THR A 142 -4.02 3.80 26.88
C THR A 142 -4.15 3.92 25.36
N LEU A 143 -3.30 4.72 24.70
CA LEU A 143 -3.27 4.87 23.24
C LEU A 143 -2.54 3.70 22.56
N ALA A 144 -1.52 3.13 23.22
CA ALA A 144 -0.73 2.06 22.66
C ALA A 144 -1.47 0.71 22.56
N VAL A 145 -2.42 0.45 23.47
CA VAL A 145 -3.10 -0.86 23.58
C VAL A 145 -4.45 -0.90 22.86
N SER A 146 -5.19 0.21 22.78
CA SER A 146 -6.60 0.19 22.38
C SER A 146 -6.87 0.12 20.86
N ASP A 147 -5.90 0.49 20.01
CA ASP A 147 -6.14 0.69 18.57
C ASP A 147 -5.30 -0.22 17.66
N VAL A 148 -4.66 -1.27 18.18
CA VAL A 148 -3.68 -2.07 17.41
C VAL A 148 -4.33 -2.85 16.28
N ASN A 149 -5.49 -3.47 16.54
CA ASN A 149 -6.30 -4.15 15.51
C ASN A 149 -6.63 -3.20 14.36
N ARG A 150 -7.11 -2.01 14.73
CA ARG A 150 -7.48 -0.97 13.79
C ARG A 150 -6.29 -0.49 12.97
N LEU A 151 -5.15 -0.23 13.61
CA LEU A 151 -3.96 0.28 12.95
C LEU A 151 -3.35 -0.74 11.97
N LEU A 152 -3.22 -2.01 12.37
CA LEU A 152 -2.41 -2.98 11.62
C LEU A 152 -3.19 -3.84 10.63
N ALA A 153 -4.49 -4.04 10.85
CA ALA A 153 -5.30 -4.88 9.98
C ALA A 153 -6.46 -4.08 9.37
N ASP A 154 -7.35 -3.49 10.17
CA ASP A 154 -8.56 -2.87 9.64
C ASP A 154 -8.25 -1.66 8.74
N ASN A 155 -7.31 -0.79 9.14
CA ASN A 155 -6.89 0.35 8.31
C ASN A 155 -6.25 -0.11 7.00
N ILE A 156 -5.58 -1.26 6.96
CA ILE A 156 -4.99 -1.82 5.73
C ILE A 156 -6.09 -2.32 4.80
N LEU A 157 -7.09 -3.00 5.36
CA LEU A 157 -8.26 -3.47 4.63
C LEU A 157 -9.07 -2.30 4.07
N ASP A 158 -9.33 -1.28 4.89
CA ASP A 158 -10.07 -0.07 4.52
C ASP A 158 -9.31 0.76 3.47
N MET A 159 -8.02 1.01 3.70
CA MET A 159 -7.17 1.72 2.75
C MET A 159 -7.03 0.93 1.46
N GLY A 160 -6.92 -0.38 1.55
CA GLY A 160 -6.84 -1.28 0.41
C GLY A 160 -8.11 -1.24 -0.45
N LEU A 161 -9.29 -1.27 0.18
CA LEU A 161 -10.57 -1.07 -0.50
C LEU A 161 -10.63 0.33 -1.14
N ALA A 162 -10.24 1.37 -0.42
CA ALA A 162 -10.21 2.74 -0.96
C ALA A 162 -9.26 2.85 -2.16
N MET A 163 -8.09 2.21 -2.11
CA MET A 163 -7.15 2.14 -3.22
C MET A 163 -7.73 1.40 -4.42
N LEU A 164 -8.47 0.30 -4.23
CA LEU A 164 -9.13 -0.40 -5.33
C LEU A 164 -10.09 0.53 -6.08
N TRP A 165 -10.87 1.34 -5.37
CA TRP A 165 -11.76 2.34 -5.96
C TRP A 165 -11.03 3.51 -6.62
N LEU A 166 -9.93 3.96 -6.03
CA LEU A 166 -9.18 5.12 -6.50
C LEU A 166 -8.25 4.78 -7.69
N LEU A 167 -7.75 3.55 -7.77
CA LEU A 167 -6.73 3.15 -8.75
C LEU A 167 -7.17 3.36 -10.21
N PRO A 168 -8.40 3.03 -10.65
CA PRO A 168 -8.86 3.35 -11.99
C PRO A 168 -8.80 4.84 -12.32
N ALA A 169 -9.13 5.72 -11.36
CA ALA A 169 -9.06 7.17 -11.53
C ALA A 169 -7.61 7.65 -11.61
N VAL A 170 -6.73 7.12 -10.76
CA VAL A 170 -5.29 7.43 -10.82
C VAL A 170 -4.73 7.02 -12.17
N HIS A 171 -5.00 5.80 -12.64
CA HIS A 171 -4.58 5.35 -13.96
C HIS A 171 -5.22 6.16 -15.09
N ALA A 172 -6.45 6.63 -14.94
CA ALA A 172 -7.05 7.55 -15.91
C ALA A 172 -6.25 8.85 -16.02
N LEU A 173 -5.80 9.41 -14.90
CA LEU A 173 -5.01 10.64 -14.85
C LEU A 173 -3.58 10.46 -15.35
N VAL A 174 -2.91 9.36 -14.99
CA VAL A 174 -1.46 9.22 -15.23
C VAL A 174 -1.11 8.28 -16.38
N LEU A 175 -2.00 7.37 -16.79
CA LEU A 175 -1.70 6.32 -17.76
C LEU A 175 -2.61 6.38 -18.99
N TYR A 176 -3.91 6.63 -18.83
CA TYR A 176 -4.87 6.62 -19.95
C TYR A 176 -4.71 7.85 -20.86
N ILE A 177 -4.06 8.91 -20.37
CA ILE A 177 -3.72 10.09 -21.16
C ILE A 177 -2.72 9.78 -22.29
N PHE A 178 -1.93 8.72 -22.15
CA PHE A 178 -0.93 8.35 -23.15
C PHE A 178 -1.57 7.56 -24.31
N PRO A 179 -1.03 7.70 -25.55
CA PRO A 179 -1.53 6.99 -26.73
C PRO A 179 -1.01 5.55 -26.77
N ILE A 180 -1.10 4.83 -25.65
CA ILE A 180 -0.86 3.39 -25.60
C ILE A 180 -2.11 2.63 -26.02
N PRO A 181 -1.98 1.42 -26.60
CA PRO A 181 -3.14 0.62 -26.99
C PRO A 181 -4.06 0.39 -25.79
N VAL A 182 -5.39 0.40 -26.02
CA VAL A 182 -6.43 0.19 -24.99
C VAL A 182 -6.13 -1.04 -24.14
N LEU A 183 -5.69 -2.13 -24.79
CA LEU A 183 -5.38 -3.38 -24.10
C LEU A 183 -4.30 -3.23 -23.03
N HIS A 184 -3.27 -2.39 -23.26
CA HIS A 184 -2.22 -2.13 -22.27
C HIS A 184 -2.76 -1.28 -21.11
N LYS A 185 -3.68 -0.35 -21.38
CA LYS A 185 -4.38 0.43 -20.33
C LYS A 185 -5.20 -0.49 -19.44
N VAL A 186 -5.98 -1.39 -20.06
CA VAL A 186 -6.80 -2.38 -19.34
C VAL A 186 -5.92 -3.33 -18.55
N ALA A 187 -4.86 -3.88 -19.16
CA ALA A 187 -3.94 -4.80 -18.51
C ALA A 187 -3.22 -4.14 -17.32
N ALA A 188 -2.79 -2.88 -17.44
CA ALA A 188 -2.16 -2.14 -16.35
C ALA A 188 -3.08 -2.00 -15.13
N THR A 189 -4.32 -1.57 -15.37
CA THR A 189 -5.32 -1.40 -14.30
C THR A 189 -5.72 -2.73 -13.68
N MET A 190 -5.96 -3.76 -14.50
CA MET A 190 -6.25 -5.11 -13.99
C MET A 190 -5.09 -5.68 -13.17
N THR A 191 -3.84 -5.47 -13.60
CA THR A 191 -2.65 -5.94 -12.88
C THR A 191 -2.53 -5.22 -11.53
N GLY A 192 -2.70 -3.89 -11.52
CA GLY A 192 -2.69 -3.10 -10.29
C GLY A 192 -3.81 -3.48 -9.32
N MET A 193 -5.03 -3.70 -9.82
CA MET A 193 -6.16 -4.16 -9.01
C MET A 193 -5.96 -5.57 -8.48
N LEU A 194 -5.51 -6.51 -9.31
CA LEU A 194 -5.24 -7.89 -8.88
C LEU A 194 -4.15 -7.93 -7.81
N MET A 195 -3.09 -7.13 -7.98
CA MET A 195 -2.05 -6.98 -6.98
C MET A 195 -2.64 -6.52 -5.65
N LEU A 196 -3.50 -5.48 -5.65
CA LEU A 196 -4.18 -5.03 -4.42
C LEU A 196 -5.05 -6.15 -3.83
N VAL A 197 -5.92 -6.78 -4.63
CA VAL A 197 -6.82 -7.86 -4.21
C VAL A 197 -6.08 -8.99 -3.49
N VAL A 198 -4.90 -9.38 -3.98
CA VAL A 198 -4.10 -10.45 -3.39
C VAL A 198 -3.28 -9.95 -2.20
N SER A 199 -2.62 -8.81 -2.36
CA SER A 199 -1.63 -8.34 -1.38
C SER A 199 -2.25 -7.78 -0.11
N ILE A 200 -3.42 -7.15 -0.16
CA ILE A 200 -4.07 -6.55 1.01
C ILE A 200 -4.34 -7.56 2.14
N PRO A 201 -5.07 -8.68 1.92
CA PRO A 201 -5.30 -9.65 2.98
C PRO A 201 -3.99 -10.30 3.46
N LEU A 202 -3.06 -10.60 2.54
CA LEU A 202 -1.75 -11.13 2.91
C LEU A 202 -0.96 -10.16 3.81
N GLN A 203 -1.00 -8.88 3.49
CA GLN A 203 -0.33 -7.83 4.24
C GLN A 203 -0.98 -7.64 5.61
N ALA A 204 -2.30 -7.53 5.68
CA ALA A 204 -3.02 -7.42 6.95
C ALA A 204 -2.71 -8.60 7.89
N ALA A 205 -2.77 -9.84 7.37
CA ALA A 205 -2.42 -11.03 8.14
C ALA A 205 -0.94 -11.05 8.56
N SER A 206 -0.03 -10.66 7.67
CA SER A 206 1.40 -10.62 7.98
C SER A 206 1.72 -9.58 9.06
N LEU A 207 1.10 -8.40 9.01
CA LEU A 207 1.31 -7.36 10.01
C LEU A 207 0.73 -7.76 11.37
N ALA A 208 -0.46 -8.34 11.38
CA ALA A 208 -1.07 -8.88 12.60
C ALA A 208 -0.19 -9.96 13.22
N TRP A 209 0.28 -10.92 12.41
CA TRP A 209 1.17 -11.99 12.85
C TRP A 209 2.50 -11.45 13.38
N LEU A 210 3.17 -10.54 12.67
CA LEU A 210 4.42 -9.93 13.13
C LEU A 210 4.23 -9.21 14.47
N ALA A 211 3.16 -8.42 14.61
CA ALA A 211 2.88 -7.73 15.88
C ALA A 211 2.66 -8.73 17.02
N GLN A 212 1.92 -9.81 16.78
CA GLN A 212 1.70 -10.86 17.77
C GLN A 212 3.00 -11.57 18.19
N GLN A 213 3.89 -11.89 17.24
CA GLN A 213 5.14 -12.60 17.52
C GLN A 213 6.16 -11.76 18.29
N PHE A 214 6.18 -10.44 18.06
CA PHE A 214 7.14 -9.56 18.72
C PHE A 214 6.54 -8.92 19.98
N SER A 215 5.78 -7.83 19.84
CA SER A 215 5.06 -7.14 20.92
C SER A 215 4.41 -5.87 20.36
N LEU A 216 3.67 -5.15 21.19
CA LEU A 216 3.16 -3.81 20.87
C LEU A 216 4.24 -2.80 20.40
N LEU A 217 5.51 -3.01 20.73
CA LEU A 217 6.59 -2.07 20.37
C LEU A 217 6.84 -1.99 18.86
N VAL A 218 6.52 -3.06 18.10
CA VAL A 218 6.72 -3.06 16.65
C VAL A 218 5.55 -2.48 15.88
N THR A 219 4.41 -2.22 16.52
CA THR A 219 3.18 -1.73 15.89
C THR A 219 3.41 -0.46 15.09
N LEU A 220 4.07 0.55 15.67
CA LEU A 220 4.27 1.82 14.99
C LEU A 220 5.24 1.71 13.78
N PRO A 221 6.42 1.08 13.89
CA PRO A 221 7.25 0.77 12.74
C PRO A 221 6.52 -0.01 11.64
N LEU A 222 5.77 -1.06 12.02
CA LEU A 222 5.00 -1.87 11.08
C LEU A 222 3.94 -1.04 10.36
N TYR A 223 3.17 -0.25 11.10
CA TYR A 223 2.16 0.63 10.53
C TYR A 223 2.75 1.67 9.60
N MET A 224 3.79 2.41 10.02
CA MET A 224 4.29 3.53 9.22
C MET A 224 5.07 3.08 7.98
N LEU A 225 5.77 1.96 8.05
CA LEU A 225 6.65 1.50 6.96
C LEU A 225 5.98 0.48 6.04
N PHE A 226 5.12 -0.35 6.60
CA PHE A 226 4.58 -1.52 5.92
C PHE A 226 3.07 -1.48 5.77
N SER A 227 2.41 -0.33 5.95
CA SER A 227 1.00 -0.16 5.56
C SER A 227 0.85 0.19 4.08
N PHE A 228 1.22 1.42 3.72
CA PHE A 228 0.92 2.00 2.41
C PHE A 228 2.12 1.95 1.45
N LEU A 229 3.35 2.09 1.98
CA LEU A 229 4.55 2.18 1.14
C LEU A 229 4.76 0.98 0.21
N PRO A 230 4.57 -0.29 0.66
CA PRO A 230 4.72 -1.44 -0.23
C PRO A 230 3.74 -1.38 -1.40
N GLN A 231 2.51 -0.92 -1.14
CA GLN A 231 1.48 -0.79 -2.16
C GLN A 231 1.83 0.29 -3.18
N ILE A 232 2.28 1.48 -2.74
CA ILE A 232 2.77 2.53 -3.65
C ILE A 232 3.92 2.00 -4.50
N ALA A 233 4.93 1.37 -3.88
CA ALA A 233 6.10 0.87 -4.59
C ALA A 233 5.72 -0.15 -5.68
N ALA A 234 4.80 -1.07 -5.36
CA ALA A 234 4.27 -2.02 -6.33
C ALA A 234 3.54 -1.31 -7.49
N GLN A 235 2.66 -0.35 -7.20
CA GLN A 235 1.92 0.39 -8.23
C GLN A 235 2.86 1.24 -9.10
N LEU A 236 3.90 1.85 -8.54
CA LEU A 236 4.93 2.55 -9.31
C LEU A 236 5.70 1.60 -10.24
N GLY A 237 5.99 0.38 -9.78
CA GLY A 237 6.60 -0.66 -10.60
C GLY A 237 5.70 -1.09 -11.77
N ILE A 238 4.42 -1.33 -11.50
CA ILE A 238 3.42 -1.67 -12.53
C ILE A 238 3.29 -0.53 -13.54
N TYR A 239 3.12 0.71 -13.06
CA TYR A 239 3.08 1.89 -13.92
C TYR A 239 4.35 2.00 -14.79
N GLY A 240 5.53 1.87 -14.21
CA GLY A 240 6.80 1.94 -14.92
C GLY A 240 6.94 0.87 -16.01
N LEU A 241 6.51 -0.36 -15.71
CA LEU A 241 6.47 -1.47 -16.67
C LEU A 241 5.57 -1.13 -17.86
N PHE A 242 4.32 -0.74 -17.63
CA PHE A 242 3.38 -0.49 -18.72
C PHE A 242 3.73 0.75 -19.54
N MET A 243 4.31 1.77 -18.91
CA MET A 243 4.85 2.94 -19.60
C MET A 243 6.05 2.61 -20.50
N SER A 244 6.79 1.52 -20.21
CA SER A 244 7.90 1.09 -21.07
C SER A 244 7.44 0.61 -22.45
N PHE A 245 6.19 0.14 -22.57
CA PHE A 245 5.56 -0.25 -23.84
C PHE A 245 5.02 0.92 -24.65
N ALA A 246 5.09 2.15 -24.13
CA ALA A 246 4.72 3.32 -24.90
C ALA A 246 5.60 3.44 -26.15
N PRO A 247 5.00 3.64 -27.36
CA PRO A 247 5.75 3.76 -28.60
C PRO A 247 6.93 4.72 -28.47
N ALA A 248 8.08 4.32 -29.01
CA ALA A 248 9.23 5.21 -29.09
C ALA A 248 8.86 6.42 -29.96
N PRO A 249 9.39 7.62 -29.68
CA PRO A 249 9.16 8.76 -30.55
C PRO A 249 9.60 8.39 -31.95
N GLU A 250 8.70 8.52 -32.94
CA GLU A 250 9.12 8.59 -34.32
C GLU A 250 10.16 9.71 -34.39
N ARG A 251 11.40 9.32 -34.75
CA ARG A 251 12.39 10.28 -35.23
C ARG A 251 11.73 10.87 -36.46
N GLY A 252 11.37 12.15 -36.42
CA GLY A 252 10.84 12.83 -37.59
C GLY A 252 11.74 12.49 -38.77
N GLY A 253 11.19 11.73 -39.72
CA GLY A 253 11.81 11.54 -41.01
C GLY A 253 11.61 12.83 -41.77
N ALA A 254 12.73 13.50 -42.06
CA ALA A 254 12.93 14.59 -43.02
C ALA A 254 11.97 15.80 -42.89
#